data_AF-A0A960XB07-F1
#
_entry.id   AF-A0A960XB07-F1
#
_cell.length_a   1.000
_cell.length_b   1.000
_cell.length_c   1.000
_cell.angle_alpha   90.00
_cell.angle_beta   90.00
_cell.angle_gamma   90.00
#
_symmetry.space_group_name_H-M   'P 1'
#
loop_
_entity.id
_entity.type
_entity.pdbx_description
1 polymer ?
#
loop_
_entity_poly.entity_id
_entity_poly.type
_entity_poly.pdbx_seq_one_letter_code
_entity_poly.pdbx_strand_id
1 'polypeptide(L)' 'DEIQPYIELDAGGIEVSAFNEEKEIIIAYQGACTTCPSSTGATLDAIQRILRSRLSPCLTVKPDLSLLHF' A
#
# COMPACT_ATOMS: atom_id res chain seq x y z
N ASP A 1 -1.50 -12.92 -1.83
CA ASP A 1 -1.20 -13.82 -0.70
C ASP A 1 -0.10 -13.35 0.25
N GLU A 2 1.09 -12.93 -0.18
CA GLU A 2 2.19 -12.61 0.77
C GLU A 2 2.04 -11.29 1.56
N ILE A 3 1.34 -10.28 1.02
CA ILE A 3 1.21 -8.96 1.67
C ILE A 3 -0.01 -8.92 2.61
N GLN A 4 -1.08 -9.60 2.23
CA GLN A 4 -2.36 -9.65 2.93
C GLN A 4 -2.26 -9.97 4.43
N PRO A 5 -1.49 -10.98 4.90
CA PRO A 5 -1.44 -11.32 6.32
C PRO A 5 -0.79 -10.22 7.18
N TYR A 6 0.09 -9.38 6.63
CA TYR A 6 0.68 -8.25 7.36
C TYR A 6 -0.30 -7.09 7.53
N ILE A 7 -1.36 -7.04 6.72
CA ILE A 7 -2.33 -5.94 6.67
C ILE A 7 -3.60 -6.32 7.43
N GLU A 8 -4.01 -7.59 7.35
CA GLU A 8 -5.09 -8.14 8.19
C GLU A 8 -4.74 -8.08 9.69
N LEU A 9 -3.45 -8.14 10.04
CA LEU A 9 -2.97 -7.90 11.41
C LEU A 9 -3.23 -6.47 11.92
N ASP A 10 -3.37 -5.47 11.03
CA ASP A 10 -3.75 -4.08 11.36
C ASP A 10 -5.27 -3.85 11.27
N ALA A 11 -6.07 -4.93 11.27
CA ALA A 11 -7.52 -4.90 10.97
C ALA A 11 -7.85 -4.11 9.70
N GLY A 12 -6.92 -4.16 8.73
CA GLY A 12 -6.96 -3.40 7.50
C GLY A 12 -7.23 -4.24 6.26
N GLY A 13 -7.73 -3.59 5.21
CA GLY A 13 -7.74 -4.13 3.85
C GLY A 13 -6.71 -3.43 2.96
N ILE A 14 -6.14 -4.15 2.00
CA ILE A 14 -5.52 -3.52 0.82
C ILE A 14 -6.14 -4.07 -0.45
N GLU A 15 -6.46 -3.16 -1.35
CA GLU A 15 -6.82 -3.50 -2.72
C GLU A 15 -5.86 -2.79 -3.68
N VAL A 16 -5.31 -3.55 -4.63
CA VAL A 16 -4.46 -2.99 -5.69
C VAL A 16 -5.38 -2.54 -6.81
N SER A 17 -5.54 -1.23 -6.97
CA SER A 17 -6.55 -0.66 -7.87
C SER A 17 -6.02 -0.36 -9.28
N ALA A 18 -4.72 -0.12 -9.43
CA ALA A 18 -4.13 0.16 -10.75
C ALA A 18 -2.63 -0.18 -10.84
N PHE A 19 -2.22 -0.65 -12.02
CA PHE A 19 -0.84 -0.72 -12.47
C PHE A 19 -0.72 0.05 -13.79
N ASN A 20 0.09 1.10 -13.84
CA ASN A 20 0.28 1.91 -15.05
C ASN A 20 1.62 1.62 -15.73
N GLU A 21 1.79 2.14 -16.96
CA GLU A 21 3.03 2.01 -17.74
C GLU A 21 4.25 2.63 -17.03
N GLU A 22 4.00 3.53 -16.07
CA GLU A 22 5.01 4.20 -15.25
C GLU A 22 5.50 3.36 -14.05
N LYS A 23 5.09 2.08 -13.96
CA LYS A 23 5.46 1.16 -12.86
C LYS A 23 4.94 1.63 -11.50
N GLU A 24 3.84 2.37 -11.50
CA GLU A 24 3.16 2.79 -10.29
C GLU A 24 2.05 1.81 -9.94
N ILE A 25 1.96 1.51 -8.64
CA ILE A 25 0.93 0.67 -8.05
C ILE A 25 0.12 1.54 -7.11
N ILE A 26 -1.17 1.69 -7.42
CA ILE A 26 -2.12 2.40 -6.55
C ILE A 26 -2.73 1.39 -5.58
N ILE A 27 -2.66 1.72 -4.29
CA ILE A 27 -3.18 0.89 -3.21
C ILE A 27 -4.29 1.63 -2.48
N ALA A 28 -5.48 1.05 -2.50
CA ALA A 28 -6.58 1.41 -1.64
C ALA A 28 -6.33 0.80 -0.25
N TYR A 29 -5.76 1.59 0.66
CA TYR A 29 -5.49 1.18 2.04
C TYR A 29 -6.70 1.46 2.93
N GLN A 30 -7.26 0.41 3.53
CA GLN A 30 -8.41 0.44 4.43
C GLN A 30 -8.01 -0.06 5.84
N GLY A 31 -6.85 0.38 6.34
CA GLY A 31 -6.33 0.03 7.68
C GLY A 31 -7.14 0.59 8.84
N ALA A 32 -7.00 0.01 10.04
CA ALA A 32 -7.66 0.51 11.25
C ALA A 32 -7.21 1.94 11.66
N CYS A 33 -6.11 2.43 11.10
CA CYS A 33 -5.55 3.74 11.39
C CYS A 33 -5.28 4.58 10.12
N THR A 34 -6.26 4.71 9.23
CA THR A 34 -6.21 5.65 8.10
C THR A 34 -6.15 7.12 8.53
N THR A 35 -6.44 7.42 9.81
CA THR A 35 -6.41 8.76 10.42
C THR A 35 -5.02 9.18 10.93
N CYS A 36 -4.04 8.28 10.98
CA CYS A 36 -2.65 8.59 11.36
C CYS A 36 -1.74 8.55 10.12
N PRO A 37 -1.36 9.70 9.54
CA PRO A 37 -0.55 9.75 8.32
C PRO A 37 0.80 9.02 8.46
N SER A 38 1.36 8.96 9.66
CA SER A 38 2.61 8.24 9.95
C SER A 38 2.49 6.72 9.84
N SER A 39 1.36 6.15 10.27
CA SER A 39 1.14 4.69 10.21
C SER A 39 0.90 4.24 8.77
N THR A 40 0.04 4.97 8.05
CA THR A 40 -0.23 4.73 6.63
C THR A 40 1.04 4.82 5.79
N GLY A 41 1.89 5.82 6.01
CA GLY A 41 3.16 5.97 5.29
C GLY A 41 4.13 4.82 5.52
N ALA A 42 4.27 4.35 6.77
CA ALA A 42 5.16 3.23 7.11
C ALA A 42 4.70 1.92 6.46
N THR A 43 3.38 1.65 6.46
CA THR A 43 2.83 0.45 5.81
C THR A 43 3.05 0.48 4.30
N LEU A 44 2.80 1.61 3.64
CA LEU A 44 3.01 1.74 2.19
C LEU A 44 4.50 1.58 1.80
N ASP A 45 5.43 2.09 2.61
CA ASP A 45 6.86 1.90 2.38
C ASP A 45 7.25 0.42 2.48
N ALA A 46 6.73 -0.30 3.48
CA ALA A 46 6.97 -1.72 3.64
C ALA A 46 6.46 -2.52 2.42
N ILE A 47 5.24 -2.22 1.95
CA ILE A 47 4.68 -2.84 0.74
C ILE A 47 5.56 -2.55 -0.48
N GLN A 48 5.99 -1.31 -0.67
CA GLN A 48 6.87 -0.92 -1.78
C GLN A 48 8.18 -1.72 -1.76
N ARG A 49 8.80 -1.89 -0.59
CA ARG A 49 10.06 -2.63 -0.45
C ARG A 49 9.89 -4.10 -0.82
N ILE A 50 8.78 -4.72 -0.41
CA ILE A 50 8.46 -6.11 -0.78
C ILE A 50 8.29 -6.23 -2.30
N LEU A 51 7.46 -5.36 -2.90
CA LEU A 51 7.18 -5.38 -4.34
C LEU A 51 8.44 -5.12 -5.18
N ARG A 52 9.30 -4.18 -4.75
CA ARG A 52 10.59 -3.92 -5.40
C ARG A 52 11.53 -5.11 -5.38
N SER A 53 11.58 -5.82 -4.26
CA SER A 53 12.42 -7.01 -4.08
C SER A 53 11.94 -8.19 -4.93
N ARG A 54 10.62 -8.34 -5.09
CA ARG A 54 10.01 -9.50 -5.76
C ARG A 54 9.81 -9.34 -7.26
N LEU A 55 9.47 -8.13 -7.71
CA LEU A 55 9.01 -7.90 -9.09
C LEU A 55 9.94 -7.02 -9.89
N SER A 56 10.21 -5.80 -9.39
CA SER A 56 11.06 -4.84 -10.11
C SER A 56 11.48 -3.68 -9.20
N PRO A 57 12.77 -3.33 -9.14
CA PRO A 57 13.27 -2.25 -8.27
C PRO A 57 12.71 -0.87 -8.64
N CYS A 58 12.16 -0.70 -9.85
CA CYS A 58 11.60 0.56 -10.31
C CYS A 58 10.14 0.79 -9.89
N LEU A 59 9.50 -0.15 -9.19
CA LEU A 59 8.10 0.01 -8.78
C LEU A 59 7.93 1.13 -7.76
N THR A 60 6.84 1.87 -7.87
CA THR A 60 6.47 2.91 -6.89
C THR A 60 5.08 2.64 -6.37
N VAL A 61 4.89 2.69 -5.06
CA VAL A 61 3.59 2.50 -4.43
C VAL A 61 3.03 3.86 -4.03
N LYS A 62 1.77 4.12 -4.37
CA LYS A 62 1.03 5.31 -3.94
C LYS A 62 -0.29 4.92 -3.30
N PRO A 63 -0.74 5.64 -2.26
CA PRO A 63 -2.08 5.46 -1.75
C PRO A 63 -3.11 5.98 -2.75
N ASP A 64 -4.29 5.37 -2.75
CA ASP A 64 -5.48 5.99 -3.29
C ASP A 64 -5.88 7.18 -2.40
N LEU A 65 -5.65 8.39 -2.92
CA LEU A 65 -5.94 9.63 -2.19
C LEU A 65 -7.44 9.82 -1.93
N SER A 66 -8.32 9.18 -2.69
CA SER A 66 -9.77 9.27 -2.48
C SER A 66 -10.23 8.60 -1.18
N LEU A 67 -9.40 7.71 -0.62
CA LEU A 67 -9.68 6.96 0.60
C LEU A 67 -8.95 7.49 1.83
N LEU A 68 -8.10 8.51 1.66
CA LEU A 68 -7.40 9.16 2.78
C LEU A 68 -8.23 10.32 3.31
N HIS A 69 -8.76 10.14 4.51
CA HIS A 69 -9.46 11.18 5.27
C HIS A 69 -8.58 11.57 6.46
N PHE A 70 -8.04 12.79 6.44
CA PHE A 70 -7.23 13.37 7.52
C PHE A 70 -8.06 14.29 8.41
#